data_AF-A0A524GRM1-F1
#
_entry.id   AF-A0A524GRM1-F1
#
_cell.length_a   1.000
_cell.length_b   1.000
_cell.length_c   1.000
_cell.angle_alpha   90.00
_cell.angle_beta   90.00
_cell.angle_gamma   90.00
#
_symmetry.space_group_name_H-M   'P 1'
#
loop_
_entity.id
_entity.type
_entity.pdbx_description
1 polymer ?
#
loop_
_entity_poly.entity_id
_entity_poly.type
_entity_poly.pdbx_seq_one_letter_code
_entity_poly.pdbx_strand_id
1 'polypeptide(L)'
;MEAQYIYIGLAAAFGLFMAWGIGANDVANAMATSVGSKALTIKQAIMVAAIFEFLGAVLAGGEVTATIRSGIVDAELLSDSPDLLIYGMLASLLAAGTWLLIASRNGWPVSTTHS
;
A
#
# COMPACT_ATOMS: atom_id res chain seq x y z
N MET A 1 17.21 15.50 16.14
CA MET A 1 17.63 15.20 14.75
C MET A 1 17.75 13.70 14.51
N GLU A 2 18.41 12.91 15.35
CA GLU A 2 18.59 11.46 15.08
C GLU A 2 17.27 10.67 15.01
N ALA A 3 16.36 10.86 15.96
CA ALA A 3 15.06 10.15 15.97
C ALA A 3 14.21 10.43 14.71
N GLN A 4 14.27 11.64 14.17
CA GLN A 4 13.53 12.01 12.97
C GLN A 4 13.99 11.22 11.75
N TYR A 5 15.31 11.05 11.56
CA TYR A 5 15.84 10.24 10.47
C TYR A 5 15.47 8.77 10.62
N ILE A 6 15.41 8.27 11.85
CA ILE A 6 14.95 6.90 12.13
C ILE A 6 13.48 6.74 11.72
N TYR A 7 12.60 7.65 12.09
CA TYR A 7 11.18 7.56 11.73
C TYR A 7 10.95 7.65 10.22
N ILE A 8 11.67 8.53 9.52
CA ILE A 8 11.61 8.60 8.05
C ILE A 8 12.11 7.30 7.42
N GLY A 9 13.21 6.75 7.92
CA GLY A 9 13.74 5.48 7.45
C GLY A 9 12.75 4.32 7.64
N LEU A 10 12.11 4.25 8.82
CA LEU A 10 11.07 3.25 9.10
C LEU A 10 9.83 3.45 8.23
N ALA A 11 9.36 4.69 8.06
CA ALA A 11 8.22 4.99 7.21
C ALA A 11 8.48 4.59 5.75
N ALA A 12 9.68 4.86 5.24
CA ALA A 12 10.08 4.43 3.91
C ALA A 12 10.12 2.90 3.80
N ALA A 13 10.74 2.22 4.78
CA ALA A 13 10.83 0.76 4.79
C ALA A 13 9.44 0.09 4.86
N PHE A 14 8.58 0.53 5.77
CA PHE A 14 7.24 -0.04 5.97
C PHE A 14 6.30 0.35 4.83
N GLY A 15 6.41 1.57 4.31
CA GLY A 15 5.67 2.03 3.14
C GLY A 15 6.02 1.23 1.88
N LEU A 16 7.31 0.98 1.63
CA LEU A 16 7.74 0.12 0.53
C LEU A 16 7.27 -1.33 0.71
N PHE A 17 7.31 -1.85 1.94
CA PHE A 17 6.80 -3.18 2.25
C PHE A 17 5.29 -3.30 1.99
N MET A 18 4.49 -2.33 2.44
CA MET A 18 3.06 -2.26 2.18
C MET A 18 2.78 -2.11 0.68
N ALA A 19 3.47 -1.21 -0.02
CA ALA A 19 3.30 -1.00 -1.46
C ALA A 19 3.60 -2.27 -2.28
N TRP A 20 4.64 -3.02 -1.89
CA TRP A 20 4.92 -4.32 -2.49
C TRP A 20 3.78 -5.33 -2.23
N GLY A 21 3.24 -5.36 -1.01
CA GLY A 21 2.11 -6.22 -0.65
C GLY A 21 0.84 -5.89 -1.44
N ILE A 22 0.55 -4.60 -1.65
CA ILE A 22 -0.55 -4.13 -2.49
C ILE A 22 -0.38 -4.65 -3.91
N GLY A 23 0.79 -4.44 -4.53
CA GLY A 23 1.06 -4.91 -5.89
C GLY A 23 0.93 -6.43 -6.03
N ALA A 24 1.40 -7.20 -5.05
CA ALA A 24 1.31 -8.66 -5.05
C ALA A 24 -0.14 -9.16 -4.99
N ASN A 25 -1.00 -8.51 -4.20
CA ASN A 25 -2.42 -8.86 -4.07
C ASN A 25 -3.23 -8.37 -5.28
N ASP A 26 -3.03 -7.12 -5.70
CA ASP A 26 -3.94 -6.43 -6.62
C ASP A 26 -3.66 -6.74 -8.10
N VAL A 27 -2.45 -7.17 -8.47
CA VAL A 27 -2.16 -7.61 -9.84
C VAL A 27 -3.06 -8.78 -10.26
N ALA A 28 -3.38 -9.69 -9.34
CA ALA A 28 -4.30 -10.78 -9.59
C ALA A 28 -5.72 -10.25 -9.83
N ASN A 29 -6.17 -9.28 -9.04
CA ASN A 29 -7.49 -8.66 -9.18
C ASN A 29 -7.64 -7.95 -10.54
N ALA A 30 -6.61 -7.26 -11.02
CA ALA A 30 -6.67 -6.51 -12.28
C ALA A 30 -6.46 -7.39 -13.53
N MET A 31 -5.59 -8.40 -13.46
CA MET A 31 -5.10 -9.10 -14.66
C MET A 31 -5.55 -10.57 -14.78
N ALA A 32 -6.25 -11.15 -13.79
CA ALA A 32 -6.67 -12.55 -13.84
C ALA A 32 -7.54 -12.89 -15.05
N THR A 33 -8.42 -12.00 -15.49
CA THR A 33 -9.29 -12.21 -16.66
C THR A 33 -8.50 -12.21 -17.97
N SER A 34 -7.56 -11.29 -18.12
CA SER A 34 -6.68 -11.19 -19.30
C SER A 34 -5.74 -12.39 -19.43
N VAL A 35 -5.22 -12.89 -18.30
CA VAL A 35 -4.39 -14.10 -18.27
C VAL A 35 -5.25 -15.35 -18.46
N GLY A 36 -6.39 -15.44 -17.78
CA GLY A 36 -7.30 -16.59 -17.84
C GLY A 36 -7.93 -16.80 -19.22
N SER A 37 -8.21 -15.72 -19.95
CA SER A 37 -8.68 -15.75 -21.35
C SER A 37 -7.56 -16.03 -22.37
N LYS A 38 -6.30 -16.12 -21.92
CA LYS A 38 -5.10 -16.25 -22.76
C LYS A 38 -4.85 -15.05 -23.69
N ALA A 39 -5.47 -13.90 -23.43
CA ALA A 39 -5.16 -12.66 -24.14
C ALA A 39 -3.74 -12.19 -23.85
N LEU A 40 -3.27 -12.39 -22.61
CA LEU A 40 -1.90 -12.09 -22.17
C LEU A 40 -1.28 -13.29 -21.46
N THR A 41 0.05 -13.44 -21.60
CA THR A 41 0.84 -14.29 -20.71
C THR A 41 1.02 -13.64 -19.35
N ILE A 42 1.33 -14.43 -18.31
CA ILE A 42 1.60 -13.91 -16.96
C ILE A 42 2.70 -12.84 -16.99
N LYS A 43 3.78 -13.05 -17.76
CA LYS A 43 4.87 -12.07 -17.87
C LYS A 43 4.40 -10.74 -18.47
N GLN A 44 3.57 -10.80 -19.52
CA GLN A 44 3.02 -9.58 -20.12
C GLN A 44 2.09 -8.85 -19.16
N ALA A 45 1.21 -9.58 -18.46
CA ALA A 45 0.31 -9.01 -17.46
C ALA A 45 1.06 -8.27 -16.35
N ILE A 46 2.15 -8.86 -15.83
CA ILE A 46 2.99 -8.21 -14.80
C ILE A 46 3.64 -6.93 -15.34
N MET A 47 4.17 -6.95 -16.57
CA MET A 47 4.80 -5.75 -17.18
C MET A 47 3.79 -4.62 -17.40
N VAL A 48 2.60 -4.96 -17.89
CA VAL A 48 1.50 -4.01 -18.08
C VAL A 48 1.07 -3.43 -16.73
N ALA A 49 0.82 -4.29 -15.73
CA ALA A 49 0.45 -3.85 -14.39
C ALA A 49 1.51 -2.92 -13.78
N ALA A 50 2.80 -3.29 -13.84
CA ALA A 50 3.88 -2.47 -13.30
C ALA A 50 3.91 -1.05 -13.90
N ILE A 51 3.69 -0.92 -15.21
CA ILE A 51 3.66 0.39 -15.88
C ILE A 51 2.42 1.19 -15.47
N PHE A 52 1.23 0.59 -15.58
CA PHE A 52 -0.02 1.34 -15.37
C PHE A 52 -0.33 1.60 -13.89
N GLU A 53 0.03 0.70 -12.98
CA GLU A 53 -0.07 0.94 -11.53
C GLU A 53 0.88 2.06 -11.09
N PHE A 54 2.12 2.07 -11.60
CA PHE A 54 3.06 3.16 -11.32
C PHE A 54 2.56 4.49 -11.85
N LEU A 55 2.08 4.52 -13.11
CA LEU A 55 1.50 5.72 -13.70
C LEU A 55 0.25 6.18 -12.93
N GLY A 56 -0.63 5.27 -12.53
CA GLY A 56 -1.79 5.58 -11.70
C GLY A 56 -1.40 6.19 -10.36
N ALA A 57 -0.42 5.60 -9.67
CA ALA A 57 0.09 6.12 -8.40
C ALA A 57 0.68 7.53 -8.56
N VAL A 58 1.46 7.79 -9.61
CA VAL A 58 2.11 9.09 -9.85
C VAL A 58 1.13 10.16 -10.35
N LEU A 59 0.21 9.81 -11.25
CA LEU A 59 -0.68 10.77 -11.92
C LEU A 59 -1.98 11.02 -11.14
N ALA A 60 -2.47 10.03 -10.39
CA ALA A 60 -3.79 10.07 -9.75
C ALA A 60 -3.78 9.69 -8.26
N GLY A 61 -2.65 9.28 -7.68
CA GLY A 61 -2.58 8.84 -6.28
C GLY A 61 -2.76 9.95 -5.22
N GLY A 62 -2.58 11.21 -5.61
CA GLY A 62 -2.61 12.35 -4.68
C GLY A 62 -3.96 12.55 -3.99
N GLU A 63 -5.05 12.50 -4.74
CA GLU A 63 -6.42 12.71 -4.22
C GLU A 63 -6.88 11.58 -3.27
N VAL A 64 -6.52 10.34 -3.59
CA VAL A 64 -6.83 9.18 -2.72
C VAL A 64 -6.07 9.27 -1.40
N THR A 65 -4.78 9.65 -1.47
CA THR A 65 -3.95 9.83 -0.28
C THR A 65 -4.50 10.93 0.63
N ALA A 66 -4.98 12.04 0.05
CA ALA A 66 -5.60 13.13 0.80
C ALA A 66 -6.84 12.65 1.57
N THR A 67 -7.70 11.88 0.91
CA THR A 67 -8.94 11.35 1.49
C THR A 67 -8.67 10.36 2.64
N ILE A 68 -7.73 9.43 2.46
CA ILE A 68 -7.35 8.46 3.50
C ILE A 68 -6.77 9.17 4.73
N ARG A 69 -5.91 10.17 4.52
CA ARG A 69 -5.27 10.91 5.61
C ARG A 69 -6.27 11.69 6.47
N SER A 70 -7.23 12.39 5.85
CA SER A 70 -8.17 13.24 6.59
C SER A 70 -9.42 12.52 7.07
N GLY A 71 -9.72 11.33 6.53
CA GLY A 71 -10.97 10.62 6.78
C GLY A 71 -10.94 9.57 7.89
N ILE A 72 -9.75 9.12 8.33
CA ILE A 72 -9.61 7.98 9.26
C ILE A 72 -9.25 8.44 10.68
N VAL A 73 -8.26 9.34 10.82
CA VAL A 73 -7.78 9.84 12.11
C VAL A 73 -7.78 11.36 12.08
N ASP A 74 -8.45 11.98 13.04
CA ASP A 74 -8.38 13.42 13.24
C ASP A 74 -7.05 13.78 13.91
N ALA A 75 -6.16 14.40 13.15
CA ALA A 75 -4.83 14.79 13.62
C ALA A 75 -4.87 15.93 14.65
N GLU A 76 -5.94 16.74 14.70
CA GLU A 76 -6.07 17.83 15.67
C GLU A 76 -6.19 17.27 17.10
N LEU A 77 -6.84 16.12 17.26
CA LEU A 77 -6.94 15.43 18.57
C LEU A 77 -5.59 14.95 19.11
N LEU A 78 -4.58 14.86 18.24
CA LEU A 78 -3.23 14.39 18.56
C LEU A 78 -2.17 15.50 18.53
N SER A 79 -2.59 16.78 18.43
CA SER A 79 -1.69 17.93 18.34
C SER A 79 -0.73 18.03 19.53
N ASP A 80 -1.20 17.65 20.71
CA ASP A 80 -0.43 17.67 21.95
C ASP A 80 0.52 16.46 22.07
N SER A 81 0.44 15.49 21.15
CA SER A 81 1.16 14.22 21.18
C SER A 81 1.53 13.73 19.77
N PRO A 82 2.33 14.50 19.00
CA PRO A 82 2.62 14.19 17.59
C PRO A 82 3.35 12.86 17.39
N ASP A 83 4.12 12.40 18.38
CA ASP A 83 4.81 11.11 18.33
C ASP A 83 3.82 9.93 18.29
N LEU A 84 2.66 10.06 18.96
CA LEU A 84 1.63 9.02 18.95
C LEU A 84 1.02 8.85 17.56
N LEU A 85 0.85 9.95 16.81
CA LEU A 85 0.41 9.90 15.42
C LEU A 85 1.43 9.17 14.55
N ILE A 86 2.71 9.47 14.70
CA ILE A 86 3.80 8.79 13.97
C ILE A 86 3.79 7.29 14.26
N TYR A 87 3.69 6.90 15.53
CA TYR A 87 3.63 5.49 15.91
C TYR A 87 2.40 4.78 15.34
N GLY A 88 1.24 5.44 15.35
CA GLY A 88 0.02 4.92 14.72
C GLY A 88 0.20 4.66 13.23
N MET A 89 0.78 5.62 12.49
CA MET A 89 1.05 5.48 11.05
C MET A 89 2.07 4.36 10.75
N LEU A 90 3.14 4.26 11.54
CA LEU A 90 4.13 3.19 11.37
C LEU A 90 3.52 1.81 11.67
N ALA A 91 2.73 1.72 12.74
CA ALA A 91 2.05 0.48 13.13
C ALA A 91 1.04 0.04 12.06
N SER A 92 0.26 0.96 11.50
CA SER A 92 -0.73 0.65 10.47
C SER A 92 -0.05 0.13 9.19
N LEU A 93 1.01 0.79 8.71
CA LEU A 93 1.78 0.33 7.54
C LEU A 93 2.33 -1.08 7.74
N LEU A 94 2.90 -1.36 8.91
CA LEU A 94 3.48 -2.67 9.21
C LEU A 94 2.41 -3.76 9.37
N ALA A 95 1.31 -3.46 10.06
CA ALA A 95 0.21 -4.40 10.26
C ALA A 95 -0.47 -4.77 8.95
N ALA A 96 -0.87 -3.76 8.16
CA ALA A 96 -1.49 -3.97 6.84
C ALA A 96 -0.55 -4.71 5.89
N GLY A 97 0.72 -4.28 5.79
CA GLY A 97 1.72 -4.96 4.96
C GLY A 97 1.95 -6.42 5.35
N THR A 98 1.97 -6.72 6.65
CA THR A 98 2.13 -8.09 7.15
C THR A 98 0.90 -8.95 6.82
N TRP A 99 -0.30 -8.39 6.96
CA TRP A 99 -1.53 -9.10 6.57
C TRP A 99 -1.58 -9.37 5.07
N LEU A 100 -1.21 -8.40 4.23
CA LEU A 100 -1.14 -8.58 2.78
C LEU A 100 -0.11 -9.63 2.37
N LEU A 101 1.03 -9.70 3.06
CA LEU A 101 2.01 -10.76 2.85
C LEU A 101 1.40 -12.14 3.14
N ILE A 102 0.69 -12.30 4.26
CA ILE A 102 0.04 -13.57 4.63
C ILE A 102 -1.05 -13.94 3.63
N ALA A 103 -1.93 -13.00 3.31
CA ALA A 103 -3.03 -13.21 2.36
C ALA A 103 -2.51 -13.57 0.96
N SER A 104 -1.54 -12.81 0.44
CA SER A 104 -0.94 -13.06 -0.89
C SER A 104 -0.21 -14.40 -0.95
N ARG A 105 0.51 -14.79 0.12
CA ARG A 105 1.16 -16.10 0.20
C ARG A 105 0.16 -17.26 0.16
N ASN A 106 -1.02 -17.08 0.76
CA ASN A 106 -2.09 -18.07 0.77
C ASN A 106 -3.03 -17.97 -0.45
N GLY A 107 -2.81 -16.99 -1.34
CA GLY A 107 -3.65 -16.76 -2.52
C GLY A 107 -5.04 -16.21 -2.19
N TRP A 108 -5.21 -15.53 -1.05
CA TRP A 108 -6.48 -14.94 -0.64
C TRP A 108 -6.61 -13.51 -1.20
N PRO A 109 -7.57 -13.24 -2.11
CA PRO A 109 -7.80 -11.88 -2.57
C PRO A 109 -8.48 -11.09 -1.45
N VAL A 110 -7.77 -10.11 -0.90
CA VAL A 110 -8.26 -9.25 0.19
C VAL A 110 -8.32 -7.78 -0.24
N SER A 111 -9.08 -6.96 0.47
CA SER A 111 -9.09 -5.51 0.27
C SER A 111 -7.92 -4.86 1.02
N THR A 112 -7.01 -4.25 0.26
CA THR A 112 -5.87 -3.49 0.80
C THR A 112 -6.32 -2.25 1.58
N THR A 113 -7.42 -1.61 1.15
CA THR A 113 -7.98 -0.41 1.81
C THR A 113 -8.61 -0.70 3.17
N HIS A 114 -9.17 -1.90 3.38
CA HIS A 114 -9.74 -2.28 4.68
C HIS A 114 -8.70 -2.82 5.68
N SER A 115 -7.52 -3.20 5.19
CA SER A 115 -6.44 -3.79 5.98
C SER A 115 -5.65 -2.73 6.74
#